data_AF-A0A8H7H9P9-F1
#
_entry.id   AF-A0A8H7H9P9-F1
#
_cell.length_a   1.000
_cell.length_b   1.000
_cell.length_c   1.000
_cell.angle_alpha   90.00
_cell.angle_beta   90.00
_cell.angle_gamma   90.00
#
_symmetry.space_group_name_H-M   'P 1'
#
loop_
_entity.id
_entity.type
_entity.pdbx_description
1 polymer ?
#
loop_
_entity_poly.entity_id
_entity_poly.type
_entity_poly.pdbx_seq_one_letter_code
_entity_poly.pdbx_strand_id
1 'polypeptide(L)'
;MGGRSADNDTVQTQAQFTPTRTIINSRAGPVDLVITFLSALDLTGEKTNDLVRLSLPFSYLSVSAVSNDGGSHAVSDKSGRLLLLVLEWITSDTGDPAVWSTDANGSILIHQMSLRNPRPYLEARQRAQWGTVYLATNRTSGTTWQTGAETPIRDTFLRSGTLRNTIDTDFRPVNDTWPIMAIAQDLGEVATQAQVVTFTVGHSRDPAVKYFSEAGEQARSLYFRSQFSSEVEAVRYAVSEYDNARTASVEFDNRVQDDAARYSPDYASVVALATRQAFASIEITLNGTGPAADLQDIKLFTKDAAVDNTGSSRDGVLSSVDSLYSIMTMLIYTNPNLGNYALASFFEYPQTRAESYALHDLVRYVQCLTMLYAIADRSTTRVPATANMIIMTYAFMRYTGDAKLAAKHYYTLKAWADYLVSNALVHSDQLTGDWFMTTGVSNQTNLALKGLIALKMNEDEQDAAKSGLEQWMELSKLGTKFRYESSSEQPQLLHGLYADKILGLNFVPESVYAAQRTQWATGTKSFGVPFNEQYSITSIPWQYFTLAAMITGDTSLLNSAPFAPIKNFTSKAQDNIYGLADVYDSITGIASPGYGLRGNVGGSYALLALG
;
A
#
# COMPACT_ATOMS: atom_id res chain seq x y z
N MET A 1 36.58 1.83 -27.64
CA MET A 1 36.89 0.42 -27.95
C MET A 1 37.97 -0.05 -27.00
N GLY A 2 37.75 -1.19 -26.36
CA GLY A 2 38.57 -1.73 -25.28
C GLY A 2 37.70 -2.40 -24.22
N GLY A 3 36.71 -3.18 -24.65
CA GLY A 3 35.91 -4.01 -23.76
C GLY A 3 36.79 -5.13 -23.22
N ARG A 4 37.00 -5.15 -21.91
CA ARG A 4 37.20 -6.41 -21.20
C ARG A 4 35.79 -6.91 -20.88
N SER A 5 35.34 -7.95 -21.59
CA SER A 5 34.30 -8.81 -21.03
C SER A 5 34.83 -9.30 -19.69
N ALA A 6 34.07 -9.09 -18.62
CA ALA A 6 34.23 -9.97 -17.47
C ALA A 6 33.70 -11.32 -17.95
N ASP A 7 34.53 -12.36 -18.00
CA ASP A 7 34.17 -13.67 -18.55
C ASP A 7 33.14 -14.46 -17.70
N ASN A 8 32.40 -13.79 -16.82
CA ASN A 8 31.35 -14.36 -15.99
C ASN A 8 30.15 -13.40 -15.95
N ASP A 9 29.26 -13.49 -16.94
CA ASP A 9 27.97 -12.80 -16.88
C ASP A 9 27.18 -13.31 -15.66
N THR A 10 26.59 -12.38 -14.90
CA THR A 10 25.70 -12.74 -13.79
C THR A 10 24.38 -13.25 -14.37
N VAL A 11 24.04 -14.51 -14.08
CA VAL A 11 22.79 -15.13 -14.51
C VAL A 11 21.83 -15.19 -13.32
N GLN A 12 20.65 -14.56 -13.45
CA GLN A 12 19.56 -14.77 -12.50
C GLN A 12 19.02 -16.20 -12.66
N THR A 13 19.07 -16.97 -11.58
CA THR A 13 18.64 -18.39 -11.55
C THR A 13 17.23 -18.55 -10.99
N GLN A 14 16.81 -17.67 -10.07
CA GLN A 14 15.49 -17.70 -9.46
C GLN A 14 15.10 -16.31 -8.95
N ALA A 15 13.80 -16.02 -8.98
CA ALA A 15 13.20 -14.92 -8.22
C ALA A 15 12.07 -15.46 -7.35
N GLN A 16 12.04 -15.03 -6.08
CA GLN A 16 10.99 -15.33 -5.14
C GLN A 16 10.42 -14.04 -4.56
N PHE A 17 9.09 -13.97 -4.47
CA PHE A 17 8.37 -12.87 -3.87
C PHE A 17 7.65 -13.39 -2.62
N THR A 18 7.83 -12.67 -1.52
CA THR A 18 7.09 -12.86 -0.27
C THR A 18 6.38 -11.54 0.08
N PRO A 19 5.47 -11.55 1.07
CA PRO A 19 4.79 -10.34 1.54
C PRO A 19 5.72 -9.16 1.86
N THR A 20 6.97 -9.39 2.27
CA THR A 20 7.94 -8.34 2.64
C THR A 20 9.22 -8.35 1.82
N ARG A 21 9.54 -9.43 1.09
CA ARG A 21 10.85 -9.61 0.44
C ARG A 21 10.75 -9.93 -1.06
N THR A 22 11.72 -9.40 -1.80
CA THR A 22 12.08 -9.91 -3.13
C THR A 22 13.45 -10.52 -3.02
N ILE A 23 13.56 -11.81 -3.33
CA ILE A 23 14.80 -12.59 -3.22
C ILE A 23 15.20 -13.03 -4.62
N ILE A 24 16.37 -12.59 -5.07
CA ILE A 24 16.92 -12.91 -6.39
C ILE A 24 18.16 -13.76 -6.18
N ASN A 25 18.11 -15.02 -6.62
CA ASN A 25 19.26 -15.90 -6.65
C ASN A 25 19.95 -15.73 -8.00
N SER A 26 21.24 -15.45 -7.99
CA SER A 26 22.05 -15.27 -9.19
C SER A 26 23.35 -16.05 -9.08
N ARG A 27 23.94 -16.39 -10.23
CA ARG A 27 25.26 -17.01 -10.33
C ARG A 27 26.20 -16.12 -11.11
N ALA A 28 27.37 -15.86 -10.55
CA ALA A 28 28.44 -15.08 -11.17
C ALA A 28 29.73 -15.90 -11.13
N GLY A 29 29.94 -16.74 -12.15
CA GLY A 29 31.08 -17.67 -12.18
C GLY A 29 31.06 -18.65 -11.00
N PRO A 30 32.15 -18.75 -10.21
CA PRO A 30 32.25 -19.67 -9.08
C PRO A 30 31.56 -19.17 -7.79
N VAL A 31 30.80 -18.07 -7.87
CA VAL A 31 30.10 -17.46 -6.74
C VAL A 31 28.59 -17.46 -7.00
N ASP A 32 27.82 -17.93 -6.04
CA ASP A 32 26.37 -17.72 -5.98
C ASP A 32 26.06 -16.48 -5.14
N LEU A 33 25.14 -15.65 -5.64
CA LEU A 33 24.68 -14.41 -5.00
C LEU A 33 23.20 -14.53 -4.63
N VAL A 34 22.86 -14.15 -3.41
CA VAL A 34 21.47 -13.96 -2.97
C VAL A 34 21.25 -12.47 -2.70
N ILE A 35 20.47 -11.81 -3.55
CA ILE A 35 20.13 -10.39 -3.43
C ILE A 35 18.73 -10.31 -2.85
N THR A 36 18.60 -9.79 -1.64
CA THR A 36 17.31 -9.64 -0.95
C THR A 36 16.99 -8.17 -0.72
N PHE A 37 15.89 -7.73 -1.34
CA PHE A 37 15.21 -6.47 -1.01
C PHE A 37 14.20 -6.75 0.08
N LEU A 38 14.26 -6.00 1.17
CA LEU A 38 13.37 -6.14 2.32
C LEU A 38 12.70 -4.80 2.62
N SER A 39 11.38 -4.77 2.52
CA SER A 39 10.53 -3.71 3.09
C SER A 39 9.97 -4.24 4.40
N ALA A 40 10.59 -3.82 5.51
CA ALA A 40 10.31 -4.43 6.81
C ALA A 40 8.88 -4.14 7.27
N LEU A 41 8.12 -5.19 7.56
CA LEU A 41 6.81 -5.11 8.19
C LEU A 41 6.85 -5.99 9.45
N ASP A 42 6.66 -5.38 10.62
CA ASP A 42 6.64 -6.05 11.92
C ASP A 42 5.19 -6.10 12.42
N LEU A 43 4.48 -7.18 12.07
CA LEU A 43 3.02 -7.32 12.25
C LEU A 43 2.67 -8.66 12.93
N THR A 44 3.55 -9.19 13.77
CA THR A 44 3.44 -10.51 14.40
C THR A 44 3.26 -10.41 15.93
N GLY A 45 2.30 -11.15 16.48
CA GLY A 45 2.09 -11.27 17.94
C GLY A 45 1.76 -9.95 18.65
N GLU A 46 2.21 -9.78 19.90
CA GLU A 46 2.05 -8.53 20.68
C GLU A 46 2.74 -7.30 20.03
N LYS A 47 3.59 -7.53 19.01
CA LYS A 47 4.32 -6.49 18.27
C LYS A 47 3.52 -5.84 17.15
N THR A 48 2.27 -6.25 16.89
CA THR A 48 1.40 -5.55 15.93
C THR A 48 1.27 -4.05 16.23
N ASN A 49 1.55 -3.63 17.46
CA ASN A 49 1.53 -2.24 17.92
C ASN A 49 2.89 -1.51 17.82
N ASP A 50 3.95 -2.08 17.23
CA ASP A 50 5.21 -1.35 17.00
C ASP A 50 5.07 -0.38 15.81
N LEU A 51 4.35 0.71 16.06
CA LEU A 51 4.14 1.79 15.11
C LEU A 51 5.43 2.54 14.77
N VAL A 52 6.46 2.45 15.62
CA VAL A 52 7.77 3.08 15.37
C VAL A 52 8.42 2.39 14.19
N ARG A 53 8.56 1.06 14.23
CA ARG A 53 9.14 0.30 13.11
C ARG A 53 8.27 0.38 11.86
N LEU A 54 6.95 0.27 12.01
CA LEU A 54 6.02 0.30 10.87
C LEU A 54 6.02 1.66 10.13
N SER A 55 6.37 2.75 10.81
CA SER A 55 6.42 4.10 10.21
C SER A 55 7.80 4.55 9.77
N LEU A 56 8.85 3.72 9.95
CA LEU A 56 10.19 4.01 9.44
C LEU A 56 10.19 3.94 7.90
N PRO A 57 10.56 5.03 7.19
CA PRO A 57 10.52 5.06 5.73
C PRO A 57 11.80 4.47 5.11
N PHE A 58 12.28 3.34 5.65
CA PHE A 58 13.54 2.70 5.28
C PHE A 58 13.32 1.25 4.83
N SER A 59 14.04 0.84 3.79
CA SER A 59 14.13 -0.52 3.29
C SER A 59 15.57 -0.98 3.28
N TYR A 60 15.77 -2.29 3.22
CA TYR A 60 17.09 -2.91 3.22
C TYR A 60 17.38 -3.58 1.89
N LEU A 61 18.63 -3.48 1.45
CA LEU A 61 19.20 -4.31 0.42
C LEU A 61 20.31 -5.14 1.05
N SER A 62 20.16 -6.44 1.07
CA SER A 62 21.21 -7.37 1.50
C SER A 62 21.71 -8.19 0.33
N VAL A 63 23.03 -8.38 0.27
CA VAL A 63 23.69 -9.23 -0.72
C VAL A 63 24.51 -10.25 0.04
N SER A 64 24.21 -11.52 -0.17
CA SER A 64 24.97 -12.66 0.32
C SER A 64 25.76 -13.28 -0.83
N ALA A 65 27.03 -13.58 -0.61
CA ALA A 65 27.91 -14.25 -1.57
C ALA A 65 28.52 -15.52 -0.97
N VAL A 66 28.47 -16.61 -1.71
CA VAL A 66 29.04 -17.91 -1.30
C VAL A 66 29.70 -18.60 -2.49
N SER A 67 30.81 -19.29 -2.25
CA SER A 67 31.48 -20.13 -3.25
C SER A 67 30.61 -21.34 -3.61
N ASN A 68 30.47 -21.61 -4.91
CA ASN A 68 29.71 -22.74 -5.44
C ASN A 68 30.59 -23.87 -6.01
N ASP A 69 31.91 -23.68 -6.05
CA ASP A 69 32.88 -24.68 -6.52
C ASP A 69 33.74 -25.28 -5.38
N GLY A 70 33.51 -24.84 -4.14
CA GLY A 70 34.28 -25.27 -2.95
C GLY A 70 35.66 -24.62 -2.83
N GLY A 71 36.04 -23.78 -3.79
CA GLY A 71 37.25 -22.96 -3.75
C GLY A 71 37.09 -21.72 -2.89
N SER A 72 38.22 -21.16 -2.48
CA SER A 72 38.30 -19.82 -1.89
C SER A 72 38.57 -18.80 -2.98
N HIS A 73 37.70 -17.80 -3.09
CA HIS A 73 37.79 -16.73 -4.08
C HIS A 73 38.20 -15.44 -3.37
N ALA A 74 39.49 -15.16 -3.43
CA ALA A 74 40.11 -13.98 -2.82
C ALA A 74 39.92 -12.72 -3.69
N VAL A 75 39.79 -11.57 -3.01
CA VAL A 75 39.33 -10.27 -3.52
C VAL A 75 40.37 -9.47 -4.31
N SER A 76 41.59 -9.99 -4.52
CA SER A 76 42.70 -9.17 -5.02
C SER A 76 42.52 -8.63 -6.45
N ASP A 77 41.49 -9.04 -7.21
CA ASP A 77 41.27 -8.63 -8.60
C ASP A 77 39.81 -8.29 -8.99
N LYS A 78 39.04 -7.64 -8.09
CA LYS A 78 37.75 -6.92 -8.31
C LYS A 78 36.45 -7.74 -8.20
N SER A 79 36.53 -9.05 -8.02
CA SER A 79 35.40 -9.98 -8.06
C SER A 79 34.53 -10.04 -6.79
N GLY A 80 35.00 -9.52 -5.65
CA GLY A 80 34.30 -9.56 -4.35
C GLY A 80 33.81 -8.21 -3.81
N ARG A 81 33.52 -7.24 -4.68
CA ARG A 81 33.16 -5.88 -4.25
C ARG A 81 31.82 -5.44 -4.80
N LEU A 82 31.05 -4.78 -3.92
CA LEU A 82 29.70 -4.34 -4.23
C LEU A 82 29.63 -2.83 -4.19
N LEU A 83 29.14 -2.24 -5.28
CA LEU A 83 28.82 -0.83 -5.36
C LEU A 83 27.30 -0.67 -5.28
N LEU A 84 26.82 0.01 -4.24
CA LEU A 84 25.48 0.55 -4.21
C LEU A 84 25.55 2.06 -4.44
N LEU A 85 24.72 2.52 -5.37
CA LEU A 85 24.54 3.93 -5.65
C LEU A 85 23.05 4.26 -5.58
N VAL A 86 22.73 5.39 -4.96
CA VAL A 86 21.38 5.93 -4.93
C VAL A 86 21.35 7.20 -5.78
N LEU A 87 20.32 7.28 -6.61
CA LEU A 87 20.11 8.30 -7.63
C LEU A 87 19.03 9.30 -7.15
N GLU A 88 18.63 10.17 -8.08
CA GLU A 88 17.76 11.34 -8.01
C GLU A 88 16.36 11.21 -7.36
N TRP A 89 16.20 10.46 -6.27
CA TRP A 89 14.89 10.17 -5.66
C TRP A 89 14.26 11.36 -4.94
N ILE A 90 14.95 12.50 -4.87
CA ILE A 90 14.51 13.73 -4.20
C ILE A 90 13.52 14.60 -5.00
N THR A 91 13.41 14.44 -6.33
CA THR A 91 12.47 15.21 -7.17
C THR A 91 12.27 14.63 -8.57
N SER A 92 11.08 14.81 -9.17
CA SER A 92 10.87 14.62 -10.62
C SER A 92 11.35 15.80 -11.47
N ASP A 93 11.51 16.98 -10.88
CA ASP A 93 11.91 18.21 -11.54
C ASP A 93 13.44 18.27 -11.53
N THR A 94 14.08 17.53 -12.42
CA THR A 94 15.53 17.30 -12.40
C THR A 94 16.37 18.56 -12.63
N GLY A 95 15.76 19.69 -13.00
CA GLY A 95 16.42 21.00 -13.05
C GLY A 95 16.63 21.66 -11.69
N ASP A 96 16.01 21.16 -10.63
CA ASP A 96 16.17 21.72 -9.29
C ASP A 96 17.53 21.36 -8.67
N PRO A 97 18.22 22.31 -8.02
CA PRO A 97 19.49 22.07 -7.35
C PRO A 97 19.35 21.13 -6.14
N ALA A 98 20.21 20.12 -6.09
CA ALA A 98 20.38 19.23 -4.96
C ALA A 98 21.49 19.71 -4.03
N VAL A 99 21.41 19.31 -2.76
CA VAL A 99 22.49 19.40 -1.77
C VAL A 99 22.67 18.02 -1.12
N TRP A 100 23.88 17.70 -0.68
CA TRP A 100 24.18 16.42 -0.06
C TRP A 100 25.25 16.55 1.02
N SER A 101 25.31 15.57 1.91
CA SER A 101 26.38 15.44 2.90
C SER A 101 26.62 13.98 3.25
N THR A 102 27.76 13.74 3.89
CA THR A 102 28.19 12.41 4.34
C THR A 102 28.58 12.49 5.81
N ASP A 103 27.95 11.66 6.64
CA ASP A 103 28.43 11.35 7.98
C ASP A 103 29.20 10.03 7.93
N ALA A 104 30.52 10.15 7.92
CA ALA A 104 31.46 9.03 7.99
C ALA A 104 32.13 8.94 9.37
N ASN A 105 31.55 9.54 10.40
CA ASN A 105 32.06 9.45 11.78
C ASN A 105 31.40 8.26 12.50
N GLY A 106 32.21 7.39 13.11
CA GLY A 106 31.74 6.21 13.83
C GLY A 106 31.55 4.96 12.96
N SER A 107 30.78 3.99 13.46
CA SER A 107 30.60 2.65 12.89
C SER A 107 29.57 2.56 11.76
N ILE A 108 28.71 3.56 11.59
CA ILE A 108 27.69 3.60 10.53
C ILE A 108 27.99 4.79 9.61
N LEU A 109 28.12 4.51 8.32
CA LEU A 109 28.24 5.51 7.26
C LEU A 109 26.85 5.92 6.80
N ILE A 110 26.60 7.22 6.67
CA ILE A 110 25.33 7.77 6.19
C ILE A 110 25.62 8.82 5.12
N HIS A 111 25.07 8.61 3.94
CA HIS A 111 24.90 9.66 2.94
C HIS A 111 23.48 10.21 3.01
N GLN A 112 23.32 11.51 2.80
CA GLN A 112 22.03 12.17 2.69
C GLN A 112 22.00 13.15 1.52
N MET A 113 20.86 13.23 0.84
CA MET A 113 20.63 14.17 -0.27
C MET A 113 19.22 14.74 -0.21
N SER A 114 19.07 16.04 -0.46
CA SER A 114 17.79 16.74 -0.52
C SER A 114 17.82 17.86 -1.55
N LEU A 115 16.65 18.43 -1.87
CA LEU A 115 16.60 19.67 -2.65
C LEU A 115 17.19 20.84 -1.85
N ARG A 116 17.94 21.72 -2.52
CA ARG A 116 18.43 22.98 -1.92
C ARG A 116 17.28 23.87 -1.48
N ASN A 117 16.21 23.91 -2.28
CA ASN A 117 15.01 24.69 -2.03
C ASN A 117 13.80 23.73 -1.96
N PRO A 118 13.60 23.01 -0.85
CA PRO A 118 12.48 22.10 -0.72
C PRO A 118 11.16 22.87 -0.72
N ARG A 119 10.12 22.25 -1.27
CA ARG A 119 8.75 22.77 -1.36
C ARG A 119 7.83 21.83 -0.57
N PRO A 120 7.69 22.04 0.76
CA PRO A 120 6.85 21.19 1.59
C PRO A 120 5.43 21.07 1.05
N TYR A 121 4.89 19.86 1.13
CA TYR A 121 3.55 19.51 0.71
C TYR A 121 3.23 19.64 -0.79
N LEU A 122 4.26 19.80 -1.63
CA LEU A 122 4.11 19.82 -3.09
C LEU A 122 4.61 18.53 -3.71
N GLU A 123 3.85 17.97 -4.65
CA GLU A 123 4.32 16.90 -5.52
C GLU A 123 4.48 17.39 -6.96
N ALA A 124 5.45 16.83 -7.67
CA ALA A 124 5.53 16.90 -9.12
C ALA A 124 5.60 15.47 -9.65
N ARG A 125 4.74 15.14 -10.63
CA ARG A 125 4.58 13.76 -11.16
C ARG A 125 4.50 12.70 -10.05
N GLN A 126 3.70 12.99 -9.01
CA GLN A 126 3.46 12.10 -7.86
C GLN A 126 4.69 11.82 -6.97
N ARG A 127 5.74 12.66 -7.08
CA ARG A 127 6.94 12.61 -6.25
C ARG A 127 7.03 13.88 -5.41
N ALA A 128 7.24 13.69 -4.10
CA ALA A 128 7.41 14.79 -3.17
C ALA A 128 8.55 15.73 -3.60
N GLN A 129 8.32 17.03 -3.47
CA GLN A 129 9.29 18.10 -3.71
C GLN A 129 9.96 18.56 -2.40
N TRP A 130 9.97 17.70 -1.39
CA TRP A 130 10.68 17.89 -0.14
C TRP A 130 10.99 16.53 0.49
N GLY A 131 11.91 16.53 1.45
CA GLY A 131 12.41 15.34 2.11
C GLY A 131 13.87 15.08 1.79
N THR A 132 14.39 14.03 2.41
CA THR A 132 15.79 13.65 2.34
C THR A 132 15.89 12.16 2.04
N VAL A 133 16.65 11.84 1.01
CA VAL A 133 17.06 10.47 0.70
C VAL A 133 18.26 10.12 1.57
N TYR A 134 18.22 8.94 2.18
CA TYR A 134 19.33 8.40 2.97
C TYR A 134 19.84 7.10 2.33
N LEU A 135 21.16 6.95 2.33
CA LEU A 135 21.85 5.71 2.01
C LEU A 135 22.87 5.41 3.11
N ALA A 136 22.72 4.28 3.79
CA ALA A 136 23.54 3.94 4.95
C ALA A 136 23.98 2.47 4.99
N THR A 137 25.07 2.20 5.72
CA THR A 137 25.58 0.84 6.00
C THR A 137 26.42 0.83 7.27
N ASN A 138 26.56 -0.34 7.89
CA ASN A 138 27.67 -0.60 8.81
C ASN A 138 29.00 -0.48 8.07
N ARG A 139 29.99 0.15 8.71
CA ARG A 139 31.34 0.31 8.21
C ARG A 139 32.21 -0.85 8.65
N THR A 140 32.95 -1.38 7.69
CA THR A 140 34.05 -2.32 7.88
C THR A 140 35.35 -1.65 7.43
N SER A 141 36.49 -2.31 7.62
CA SER A 141 37.77 -1.87 7.06
C SER A 141 37.76 -1.78 5.53
N GLY A 142 36.86 -2.52 4.88
CA GLY A 142 36.68 -2.54 3.42
C GLY A 142 35.66 -1.54 2.89
N THR A 143 34.99 -0.77 3.75
CA THR A 143 34.01 0.22 3.30
C THR A 143 34.70 1.44 2.71
N THR A 144 34.44 1.72 1.43
CA THR A 144 34.82 2.97 0.78
C THR A 144 33.59 3.69 0.25
N TRP A 145 33.65 5.01 0.11
CA TRP A 145 32.47 5.82 -0.24
C TRP A 145 32.85 7.05 -1.04
N GLN A 146 31.88 7.64 -1.75
CA GLN A 146 32.08 8.88 -2.48
C GLN A 146 30.75 9.56 -2.80
N THR A 147 30.73 10.89 -2.80
CA THR A 147 29.69 11.67 -3.51
C THR A 147 30.29 12.36 -4.72
N GLY A 148 29.48 12.60 -5.75
CA GLY A 148 29.89 13.34 -6.95
C GLY A 148 29.26 12.81 -8.24
N ALA A 149 29.88 13.12 -9.38
CA ALA A 149 29.34 12.73 -10.69
C ALA A 149 29.36 11.20 -10.90
N GLU A 150 28.26 10.69 -11.48
CA GLU A 150 28.03 9.25 -11.71
C GLU A 150 29.18 8.57 -12.47
N THR A 151 29.58 9.11 -13.63
CA THR A 151 30.49 8.40 -14.54
C THR A 151 31.89 8.27 -13.94
N PRO A 152 32.54 9.34 -13.40
CA PRO A 152 33.85 9.22 -12.77
C PRO A 152 33.88 8.28 -11.57
N ILE A 153 32.80 8.22 -10.79
CA ILE A 153 32.69 7.32 -9.64
C ILE A 153 32.60 5.87 -10.11
N ARG A 154 31.73 5.57 -11.08
CA ARG A 154 31.63 4.23 -11.68
C ARG A 154 32.95 3.77 -12.30
N ASP A 155 33.61 4.64 -13.06
CA ASP A 155 34.92 4.34 -13.66
C ASP A 155 36.03 4.11 -12.63
N THR A 156 35.95 4.79 -11.49
CA THR A 156 36.90 4.57 -10.38
C THR A 156 36.65 3.17 -9.80
N PHE A 157 35.41 2.83 -9.50
CA PHE A 157 35.05 1.51 -8.99
C PHE A 157 35.39 0.37 -9.97
N LEU A 158 35.07 0.50 -11.27
CA LEU A 158 35.42 -0.52 -12.27
C LEU A 158 36.93 -0.73 -12.43
N ARG A 159 37.74 0.31 -12.14
CA ARG A 159 39.20 0.23 -12.23
C ARG A 159 39.85 -0.33 -10.98
N SER A 160 39.47 0.13 -9.78
CA SER A 160 40.17 -0.20 -8.53
C SER A 160 39.34 -1.08 -7.58
N GLY A 161 38.05 -1.24 -7.84
CA GLY A 161 37.06 -1.83 -6.93
C GLY A 161 36.78 -0.98 -5.69
N THR A 162 37.39 0.20 -5.54
CA THR A 162 37.24 1.07 -4.36
C THR A 162 36.80 2.46 -4.78
N LEU A 163 36.31 3.22 -3.81
CA LEU A 163 36.03 4.65 -3.92
C LEU A 163 37.08 5.47 -3.18
N ARG A 164 37.09 6.79 -3.40
CA ARG A 164 38.15 7.68 -2.89
C ARG A 164 37.94 8.21 -1.47
N ASN A 165 36.80 7.94 -0.84
CA ASN A 165 36.43 8.51 0.47
C ASN A 165 36.40 10.04 0.45
N THR A 166 35.85 10.60 -0.62
CA THR A 166 35.78 12.04 -0.85
C THR A 166 34.33 12.52 -0.91
N ILE A 167 34.11 13.73 -0.40
CA ILE A 167 32.85 14.45 -0.52
C ILE A 167 33.01 15.43 -1.69
N ASP A 168 32.13 15.35 -2.67
CA ASP A 168 31.91 16.44 -3.63
C ASP A 168 31.19 17.60 -2.91
N THR A 169 31.71 18.81 -3.00
CA THR A 169 31.11 20.00 -2.39
C THR A 169 30.45 20.93 -3.42
N ASP A 170 30.48 20.57 -4.70
CA ASP A 170 29.90 21.35 -5.78
C ASP A 170 28.42 21.00 -6.00
N PHE A 171 27.56 21.55 -5.15
CA PHE A 171 26.12 21.31 -5.21
C PHE A 171 25.49 21.90 -6.49
N ARG A 172 24.69 21.10 -7.20
CA ARG A 172 24.17 21.40 -8.54
C ARG A 172 22.81 20.79 -8.84
N PRO A 173 22.13 21.18 -9.93
CA PRO A 173 20.92 20.52 -10.42
C PRO A 173 21.07 19.01 -10.57
N VAL A 174 19.96 18.29 -10.34
CA VAL A 174 19.93 16.82 -10.44
C VAL A 174 20.33 16.32 -11.84
N ASN A 175 19.96 17.04 -12.90
CA ASN A 175 20.33 16.72 -14.27
C ASN A 175 21.70 17.27 -14.70
N ASP A 176 22.40 18.00 -13.83
CA ASP A 176 23.74 18.53 -14.10
C ASP A 176 24.80 17.57 -13.56
N THR A 177 25.56 16.95 -14.47
CA THR A 177 26.61 15.96 -14.17
C THR A 177 26.20 14.95 -13.08
N TRP A 178 24.94 14.51 -13.18
CA TRP A 178 24.22 13.54 -12.34
C TRP A 178 24.90 13.21 -11.01
N PRO A 179 24.62 13.98 -9.94
CA PRO A 179 25.22 13.75 -8.63
C PRO A 179 24.67 12.46 -8.01
N ILE A 180 25.56 11.63 -7.45
CA ILE A 180 25.22 10.37 -6.79
C ILE A 180 25.82 10.27 -5.39
N MET A 181 25.20 9.42 -4.57
CA MET A 181 25.76 8.93 -3.30
C MET A 181 26.15 7.47 -3.49
N ALA A 182 27.43 7.15 -3.27
CA ALA A 182 27.97 5.82 -3.53
C ALA A 182 28.67 5.23 -2.31
N ILE A 183 28.43 3.93 -2.09
CA ILE A 183 29.10 3.12 -1.09
C ILE A 183 29.59 1.85 -1.76
N ALA A 184 30.87 1.55 -1.56
CA ALA A 184 31.51 0.31 -1.97
C ALA A 184 31.89 -0.52 -0.74
N GLN A 185 31.57 -1.81 -0.76
CA GLN A 185 31.89 -2.76 0.31
C GLN A 185 32.77 -3.88 -0.22
N ASP A 186 33.81 -4.19 0.55
CA ASP A 186 34.65 -5.38 0.35
C ASP A 186 34.05 -6.55 1.14
N LEU A 187 33.71 -7.64 0.45
CA LEU A 187 33.15 -8.85 1.06
C LEU A 187 34.20 -9.72 1.75
N GLY A 188 35.49 -9.44 1.57
CA GLY A 188 36.56 -10.34 1.98
C GLY A 188 36.55 -11.65 1.18
N GLU A 189 37.21 -12.67 1.73
CA GLU A 189 37.34 -13.97 1.09
C GLU A 189 35.98 -14.69 0.99
N VAL A 190 35.52 -14.93 -0.24
CA VAL A 190 34.28 -15.67 -0.51
C VAL A 190 34.62 -17.15 -0.66
N ALA A 191 34.28 -17.92 0.37
CA ALA A 191 34.46 -19.36 0.42
C ALA A 191 33.11 -20.03 0.70
N THR A 192 33.10 -21.18 1.39
CA THR A 192 31.87 -21.91 1.71
C THR A 192 31.00 -21.23 2.76
N GLN A 193 31.56 -20.31 3.55
CA GLN A 193 30.79 -19.46 4.47
C GLN A 193 30.29 -18.22 3.72
N ALA A 194 28.99 -17.96 3.82
CA ALA A 194 28.38 -16.80 3.19
C ALA A 194 28.91 -15.48 3.79
N GLN A 195 29.33 -14.57 2.91
CA GLN A 195 29.64 -13.19 3.25
C GLN A 195 28.42 -12.31 2.95
N VAL A 196 27.99 -11.52 3.93
CA VAL A 196 26.76 -10.73 3.83
C VAL A 196 27.05 -9.26 4.09
N VAL A 197 26.48 -8.41 3.24
CA VAL A 197 26.46 -6.95 3.40
C VAL A 197 25.03 -6.47 3.28
N THR A 198 24.68 -5.51 4.14
CA THR A 198 23.38 -4.87 4.16
C THR A 198 23.52 -3.37 4.01
N PHE A 199 22.73 -2.80 3.11
CA PHE A 199 22.53 -1.37 2.96
C PHE A 199 21.11 -1.01 3.40
N THR A 200 20.96 0.18 3.97
CA THR A 200 19.67 0.78 4.29
C THR A 200 19.45 1.98 3.36
N VAL A 201 18.28 2.04 2.73
CA VAL A 201 17.89 3.14 1.85
C VAL A 201 16.48 3.62 2.21
N GLY A 202 16.23 4.92 2.16
CA GLY A 202 14.90 5.45 2.41
C GLY A 202 14.76 6.91 2.09
N HIS A 203 13.53 7.40 2.15
CA HIS A 203 13.19 8.80 1.91
C HIS A 203 12.29 9.30 3.05
N SER A 204 12.82 10.17 3.90
CA SER A 204 12.07 10.73 5.03
C SER A 204 11.58 12.14 4.73
N ARG A 205 10.41 12.47 5.27
CA ARG A 205 9.78 13.79 5.19
C ARG A 205 9.30 14.19 6.58
N ASP A 206 9.64 15.41 6.96
CA ASP A 206 9.09 16.05 8.15
C ASP A 206 8.93 17.56 7.87
N PRO A 207 7.75 18.16 8.08
CA PRO A 207 6.46 17.49 8.28
C PRO A 207 6.05 16.63 7.06
N ALA A 208 5.22 15.61 7.31
CA ALA A 208 4.79 14.65 6.30
C ALA A 208 3.41 14.99 5.73
N VAL A 209 2.44 15.30 6.59
CA VAL A 209 1.05 15.60 6.20
C VAL A 209 0.64 16.95 6.76
N LYS A 210 0.04 17.79 5.92
CA LYS A 210 -0.66 18.98 6.39
C LYS A 210 -2.12 18.62 6.64
N TYR A 211 -2.53 18.60 7.90
CA TYR A 211 -3.86 18.20 8.31
C TYR A 211 -4.63 19.38 8.91
N PHE A 212 -5.95 19.41 8.75
CA PHE A 212 -6.79 20.43 9.33
C PHE A 212 -7.75 19.78 10.34
N SER A 213 -7.78 20.30 11.55
CA SER A 213 -8.59 19.80 12.68
C SER A 213 -9.50 20.92 13.23
N GLU A 214 -10.38 20.63 14.20
CA GLU A 214 -11.09 21.68 14.96
C GLU A 214 -10.12 22.66 15.64
N ALA A 215 -8.89 22.25 15.96
CA ALA A 215 -7.85 23.10 16.54
C ALA A 215 -7.08 23.94 15.50
N GLY A 216 -7.40 23.80 14.21
CA GLY A 216 -6.73 24.47 13.10
C GLY A 216 -5.77 23.57 12.33
N GLU A 217 -4.89 24.21 11.54
CA GLU A 217 -3.89 23.53 10.71
C GLU A 217 -2.79 22.89 11.58
N GLN A 218 -2.41 21.67 11.22
CA GLN A 218 -1.40 20.86 11.88
C GLN A 218 -0.36 20.39 10.86
N ALA A 219 0.91 20.62 11.17
CA ALA A 219 2.05 20.03 10.45
C ALA A 219 2.40 18.69 11.13
N ARG A 220 1.86 17.59 10.61
CA ARG A 220 1.97 16.27 11.24
C ARG A 220 3.28 15.59 10.84
N SER A 221 3.95 14.99 11.82
CA SER A 221 5.19 14.23 11.65
C SER A 221 4.91 12.73 11.52
N LEU A 222 5.78 11.99 10.84
CA LEU A 222 5.69 10.53 10.80
C LEU A 222 5.88 9.94 12.21
N TYR A 223 5.16 8.86 12.52
CA TYR A 223 5.08 8.34 13.88
C TYR A 223 6.44 7.99 14.51
N PHE A 224 7.42 7.51 13.73
CA PHE A 224 8.75 7.17 14.23
C PHE A 224 9.43 8.36 14.94
N ARG A 225 9.10 9.60 14.55
CA ARG A 225 9.59 10.83 15.18
C ARG A 225 9.20 10.97 16.65
N SER A 226 8.27 10.15 17.18
CA SER A 226 8.03 10.06 18.62
C SER A 226 9.25 9.58 19.40
N GLN A 227 10.07 8.70 18.82
CA GLN A 227 11.22 8.10 19.50
C GLN A 227 12.54 8.75 19.14
N PHE A 228 12.65 9.35 17.95
CA PHE A 228 13.90 9.88 17.43
C PHE A 228 13.90 11.40 17.37
N SER A 229 14.97 11.99 17.90
CA SER A 229 15.18 13.44 17.90
C SER A 229 15.57 13.97 16.51
N SER A 230 16.18 13.11 15.68
CA SER A 230 16.58 13.40 14.31
C SER A 230 16.40 12.20 13.37
N GLU A 231 16.26 12.43 12.07
CA GLU A 231 16.18 11.39 11.05
C GLU A 231 17.48 10.60 10.97
N VAL A 232 18.62 11.24 11.23
CA VAL A 232 19.93 10.58 11.27
C VAL A 232 19.96 9.54 12.40
N GLU A 233 19.38 9.84 13.56
CA GLU A 233 19.22 8.88 14.65
C GLU A 233 18.34 7.69 14.23
N ALA A 234 17.22 7.97 13.56
CA ALA A 234 16.34 6.92 13.01
C ALA A 234 17.03 6.04 11.96
N VAL A 235 17.89 6.61 11.11
CA VAL A 235 18.72 5.86 10.14
C VAL A 235 19.71 4.95 10.87
N ARG A 236 20.39 5.46 11.91
CA ARG A 236 21.32 4.64 12.71
C ARG A 236 20.61 3.48 13.41
N TYR A 237 19.42 3.73 13.94
CA TYR A 237 18.55 2.70 14.48
C TYR A 237 18.18 1.66 13.41
N ALA A 238 17.69 2.08 12.24
CA ALA A 238 17.33 1.17 11.15
C ALA A 238 18.50 0.28 10.73
N VAL A 239 19.71 0.85 10.53
CA VAL A 239 20.91 0.05 10.21
C VAL A 239 21.22 -1.00 11.27
N SER A 240 21.08 -0.65 12.56
CA SER A 240 21.38 -1.54 13.68
C SER A 240 20.32 -2.63 13.89
N GLU A 241 19.09 -2.41 13.41
CA GLU A 241 17.93 -3.27 13.63
C GLU A 241 17.65 -4.24 12.48
N TYR A 242 18.50 -4.30 11.46
CA TYR A 242 18.29 -5.15 10.28
C TYR A 242 17.92 -6.60 10.62
N ASP A 243 18.65 -7.24 11.54
CA ASP A 243 18.40 -8.65 11.88
C ASP A 243 17.05 -8.86 12.58
N ASN A 244 16.65 -7.94 13.44
CA ASN A 244 15.34 -7.95 14.10
C ASN A 244 14.24 -7.73 13.07
N ALA A 245 14.39 -6.73 12.20
CA ALA A 245 13.45 -6.40 11.13
C ALA A 245 13.28 -7.58 10.16
N ARG A 246 14.39 -8.22 9.75
CA ARG A 246 14.40 -9.41 8.89
C ARG A 246 13.68 -10.58 9.55
N THR A 247 13.94 -10.83 10.84
CA THR A 247 13.32 -11.93 11.58
C THR A 247 11.80 -11.75 11.68
N ALA A 248 11.34 -10.56 12.08
CA ALA A 248 9.92 -10.24 12.16
C ALA A 248 9.24 -10.33 10.78
N SER A 249 9.91 -9.86 9.72
CA SER A 249 9.38 -9.92 8.37
C SER A 249 9.28 -11.35 7.83
N VAL A 250 10.22 -12.24 8.16
CA VAL A 250 10.14 -13.67 7.82
C VAL A 250 8.98 -14.34 8.56
N GLU A 251 8.78 -14.02 9.84
CA GLU A 251 7.66 -14.53 10.62
C GLU A 251 6.32 -14.08 10.03
N PHE A 252 6.20 -12.79 9.68
CA PHE A 252 5.02 -12.26 9.02
C PHE A 252 4.77 -12.90 7.65
N ASP A 253 5.82 -13.04 6.84
CA ASP A 253 5.74 -13.71 5.54
C ASP A 253 5.18 -15.12 5.65
N ASN A 254 5.73 -15.91 6.58
CA ASN A 254 5.30 -17.29 6.79
C ASN A 254 3.83 -17.34 7.24
N ARG A 255 3.43 -16.50 8.20
CA ARG A 255 2.04 -16.42 8.68
C ARG A 255 1.07 -16.14 7.53
N VAL A 256 1.33 -15.11 6.72
CA VAL A 256 0.48 -14.72 5.58
C VAL A 256 0.40 -15.84 4.55
N GLN A 257 1.54 -16.44 4.21
CA GLN A 257 1.59 -17.51 3.21
C GLN A 257 0.87 -18.78 3.68
N ASP A 258 1.10 -19.20 4.94
CA ASP A 258 0.49 -20.38 5.52
C ASP A 258 -1.03 -20.21 5.66
N ASP A 259 -1.50 -19.05 6.10
CA ASP A 259 -2.94 -18.77 6.22
C ASP A 259 -3.60 -18.71 4.82
N ALA A 260 -2.98 -18.04 3.83
CA ALA A 260 -3.54 -17.92 2.50
C ALA A 260 -3.54 -19.26 1.73
N ALA A 261 -2.52 -20.10 1.94
CA ALA A 261 -2.42 -21.41 1.30
C ALA A 261 -3.52 -22.38 1.73
N ARG A 262 -4.19 -22.15 2.88
CA ARG A 262 -5.39 -22.92 3.29
C ARG A 262 -6.56 -22.75 2.33
N TYR A 263 -6.62 -21.63 1.61
CA TYR A 263 -7.63 -21.39 0.59
C TYR A 263 -7.15 -21.83 -0.80
N SER A 264 -5.96 -21.37 -1.21
CA SER A 264 -5.33 -21.76 -2.49
C SER A 264 -3.88 -21.25 -2.58
N PRO A 265 -2.95 -22.02 -3.16
CA PRO A 265 -1.61 -21.51 -3.52
C PRO A 265 -1.63 -20.32 -4.50
N ASP A 266 -2.61 -20.28 -5.41
CA ASP A 266 -2.80 -19.15 -6.32
C ASP A 266 -3.21 -17.88 -5.54
N TYR A 267 -4.03 -18.04 -4.50
CA TYR A 267 -4.40 -16.94 -3.63
C TYR A 267 -3.21 -16.40 -2.85
N ALA A 268 -2.41 -17.30 -2.24
CA ALA A 268 -1.21 -16.96 -1.51
C ALA A 268 -0.22 -16.13 -2.36
N SER A 269 -0.08 -16.47 -3.65
CA SER A 269 0.74 -15.72 -4.60
C SER A 269 0.27 -14.28 -4.82
N VAL A 270 -1.05 -14.05 -4.87
CA VAL A 270 -1.62 -12.71 -5.05
C VAL A 270 -1.41 -11.85 -3.81
N VAL A 271 -1.69 -12.39 -2.62
CA VAL A 271 -1.51 -11.69 -1.35
C VAL A 271 -0.04 -11.28 -1.15
N ALA A 272 0.90 -12.19 -1.44
CA ALA A 272 2.33 -11.92 -1.36
C ALA A 272 2.76 -10.71 -2.20
N LEU A 273 2.23 -10.59 -3.42
CA LEU A 273 2.55 -9.47 -4.31
C LEU A 273 1.91 -8.16 -3.84
N ALA A 274 0.66 -8.22 -3.37
CA ALA A 274 -0.13 -7.04 -3.00
C ALA A 274 0.34 -6.35 -1.70
N THR A 275 0.93 -7.11 -0.78
CA THR A 275 1.21 -6.67 0.60
C THR A 275 2.01 -5.36 0.67
N ARG A 276 3.21 -5.33 0.09
CA ARG A 276 4.08 -4.14 0.17
C ARG A 276 3.46 -2.92 -0.48
N GLN A 277 2.76 -3.11 -1.59
CA GLN A 277 2.10 -2.01 -2.30
C GLN A 277 0.97 -1.40 -1.45
N ALA A 278 0.19 -2.23 -0.78
CA ALA A 278 -0.86 -1.77 0.12
C ALA A 278 -0.29 -0.96 1.30
N PHE A 279 0.76 -1.47 1.97
CA PHE A 279 1.43 -0.73 3.05
C PHE A 279 2.15 0.53 2.57
N ALA A 280 2.73 0.53 1.37
CA ALA A 280 3.40 1.71 0.81
C ALA A 280 2.46 2.91 0.57
N SER A 281 1.14 2.68 0.54
CA SER A 281 0.15 3.74 0.45
C SER A 281 -0.16 4.44 1.78
N ILE A 282 0.34 3.93 2.91
CA ILE A 282 -0.06 4.33 4.26
C ILE A 282 0.97 5.29 4.87
N GLU A 283 0.47 6.34 5.54
CA GLU A 283 1.25 7.19 6.42
C GLU A 283 0.66 7.22 7.82
N ILE A 284 1.47 6.83 8.81
CA ILE A 284 1.11 6.91 10.23
C ILE A 284 1.77 8.16 10.79
N THR A 285 0.98 9.06 11.34
CA THR A 285 1.43 10.38 11.76
C THR A 285 0.92 10.73 13.15
N LEU A 286 1.62 11.65 13.80
CA LEU A 286 1.27 12.22 15.09
C LEU A 286 1.50 13.73 15.07
N ASN A 287 0.98 14.43 16.08
CA ASN A 287 1.30 15.83 16.32
C ASN A 287 2.54 15.94 17.23
N GLY A 288 3.48 16.84 16.90
CA GLY A 288 4.74 17.00 17.63
C GLY A 288 5.83 15.95 17.30
N THR A 289 6.98 16.00 17.98
CA THR A 289 8.08 15.03 17.83
C THR A 289 8.81 14.84 19.17
N GLY A 290 9.55 13.74 19.32
CA GLY A 290 10.33 13.42 20.51
C GLY A 290 9.50 13.53 21.80
N PRO A 291 10.00 14.17 22.86
CA PRO A 291 9.25 14.36 24.11
C PRO A 291 7.94 15.16 23.97
N ALA A 292 7.75 15.89 22.87
CA ALA A 292 6.54 16.66 22.59
C ALA A 292 5.55 15.92 21.68
N ALA A 293 5.84 14.68 21.28
CA ALA A 293 4.94 13.88 20.46
C ALA A 293 3.67 13.51 21.24
N ASP A 294 2.51 13.79 20.65
CA ASP A 294 1.21 13.40 21.19
C ASP A 294 0.87 11.97 20.74
N LEU A 295 1.12 11.01 21.63
CA LEU A 295 0.83 9.60 21.39
C LEU A 295 -0.67 9.26 21.48
N GLN A 296 -1.52 10.20 21.88
CA GLN A 296 -2.98 10.04 21.88
C GLN A 296 -3.62 10.54 20.58
N ASP A 297 -2.94 11.42 19.84
CA ASP A 297 -3.38 11.95 18.55
C ASP A 297 -2.65 11.27 17.37
N ILE A 298 -2.88 9.96 17.22
CA ILE A 298 -2.35 9.18 16.09
C ILE A 298 -3.37 9.21 14.95
N LYS A 299 -2.88 9.47 13.73
CA LYS A 299 -3.66 9.49 12.50
C LYS A 299 -3.02 8.60 11.45
N LEU A 300 -3.87 7.94 10.66
CA LEU A 300 -3.44 7.22 9.48
C LEU A 300 -4.04 7.89 8.24
N PHE A 301 -3.21 8.08 7.22
CA PHE A 301 -3.62 8.56 5.91
C PHE A 301 -3.26 7.56 4.82
N THR A 302 -4.06 7.51 3.76
CA THR A 302 -3.75 6.69 2.59
C THR A 302 -3.55 7.58 1.38
N LYS A 303 -2.57 7.28 0.53
CA LYS A 303 -2.42 7.89 -0.79
C LYS A 303 -3.14 7.05 -1.84
N ASP A 304 -4.12 7.66 -2.50
CA ASP A 304 -4.66 7.11 -3.74
C ASP A 304 -3.84 7.63 -4.94
N ALA A 305 -2.79 6.87 -5.29
CA ALA A 305 -1.87 7.23 -6.36
C ALA A 305 -2.43 6.84 -7.74
N ALA A 306 -3.13 7.76 -8.41
CA ALA A 306 -3.69 7.50 -9.73
C ALA A 306 -2.69 7.85 -10.86
N VAL A 307 -1.70 7.00 -11.13
CA VAL A 307 -0.57 7.31 -12.04
C VAL A 307 -0.68 6.54 -13.37
N ASP A 308 -0.59 7.23 -14.51
CA ASP A 308 -0.41 6.59 -15.82
C ASP A 308 1.07 6.37 -16.19
N ASN A 309 1.32 5.75 -17.34
CA ASN A 309 2.67 5.40 -17.82
C ASN A 309 3.56 6.59 -18.19
N THR A 310 3.03 7.82 -18.17
CA THR A 310 3.79 9.06 -18.39
C THR A 310 4.17 9.77 -17.08
N GLY A 311 3.73 9.23 -15.94
CA GLY A 311 3.77 9.94 -14.65
C GLY A 311 2.73 11.06 -14.56
N SER A 312 1.85 11.18 -15.57
CA SER A 312 0.69 12.06 -15.51
C SER A 312 -0.40 11.38 -14.67
N SER A 313 -1.05 12.18 -13.84
CA SER A 313 -2.03 11.70 -12.88
C SER A 313 -3.14 12.73 -12.75
N ARG A 314 -4.32 12.30 -12.32
CA ARG A 314 -5.15 13.18 -11.49
C ARG A 314 -4.39 13.40 -10.18
N ASP A 315 -4.33 14.62 -9.66
CA ASP A 315 -3.65 14.89 -8.37
C ASP A 315 -4.06 13.84 -7.34
N GLY A 316 -3.08 13.22 -6.66
CA GLY A 316 -3.35 12.08 -5.78
C GLY A 316 -4.37 12.46 -4.70
N VAL A 317 -5.29 11.56 -4.36
CA VAL A 317 -6.31 11.83 -3.34
C VAL A 317 -5.79 11.39 -1.97
N LEU A 318 -5.90 12.28 -0.98
CA LEU A 318 -5.56 11.97 0.40
C LEU A 318 -6.76 11.31 1.07
N SER A 319 -6.59 10.07 1.53
CA SER A 319 -7.58 9.31 2.28
C SER A 319 -8.98 9.37 1.65
N SER A 320 -9.19 8.67 0.53
CA SER A 320 -10.55 8.40 0.05
C SER A 320 -11.17 7.25 0.84
N VAL A 321 -12.44 7.40 1.21
CA VAL A 321 -13.21 6.40 1.96
C VAL A 321 -13.23 5.05 1.24
N ASP A 322 -13.33 5.03 -0.09
CA ASP A 322 -13.40 3.78 -0.86
C ASP A 322 -12.07 3.02 -0.89
N SER A 323 -10.95 3.74 -0.99
CA SER A 323 -9.62 3.14 -0.87
C SER A 323 -9.37 2.63 0.55
N LEU A 324 -9.80 3.36 1.59
CA LEU A 324 -9.75 2.85 2.96
C LEU A 324 -10.62 1.60 3.14
N TYR A 325 -11.84 1.60 2.60
CA TYR A 325 -12.75 0.45 2.62
C TYR A 325 -12.13 -0.77 1.92
N SER A 326 -11.44 -0.55 0.80
CA SER A 326 -10.72 -1.60 0.08
C SER A 326 -9.62 -2.22 0.94
N ILE A 327 -8.76 -1.39 1.56
CA ILE A 327 -7.64 -1.89 2.37
C ILE A 327 -8.03 -2.34 3.78
N MET A 328 -9.27 -2.09 4.22
CA MET A 328 -9.79 -2.45 5.55
C MET A 328 -9.47 -3.90 5.90
N THR A 329 -9.59 -4.81 4.95
CA THR A 329 -9.36 -6.26 5.17
C THR A 329 -7.91 -6.56 5.54
N MET A 330 -6.94 -5.92 4.87
CA MET A 330 -5.53 -6.02 5.24
C MET A 330 -5.29 -5.42 6.63
N LEU A 331 -5.90 -4.28 6.95
CA LEU A 331 -5.77 -3.68 8.28
C LEU A 331 -6.35 -4.59 9.37
N ILE A 332 -7.52 -5.18 9.15
CA ILE A 332 -8.15 -6.12 10.09
C ILE A 332 -7.25 -7.34 10.33
N TYR A 333 -6.71 -7.94 9.28
CA TYR A 333 -5.86 -9.12 9.42
C TYR A 333 -4.52 -8.80 10.11
N THR A 334 -3.92 -7.64 9.79
CA THR A 334 -2.58 -7.29 10.27
C THR A 334 -2.60 -6.61 11.63
N ASN A 335 -3.21 -5.42 11.72
CA ASN A 335 -3.43 -4.68 12.95
C ASN A 335 -4.70 -3.81 12.83
N PRO A 336 -5.84 -4.25 13.40
CA PRO A 336 -7.10 -3.52 13.27
C PRO A 336 -7.08 -2.13 13.94
N ASN A 337 -6.14 -1.84 14.86
CA ASN A 337 -5.99 -0.50 15.45
C ASN A 337 -5.56 0.55 14.41
N LEU A 338 -4.87 0.15 13.34
CA LEU A 338 -4.54 1.04 12.22
C LEU A 338 -5.81 1.61 11.58
N GLY A 339 -6.87 0.82 11.52
CA GLY A 339 -8.19 1.25 11.07
C GLY A 339 -8.79 2.36 11.91
N ASN A 340 -8.65 2.29 13.23
CA ASN A 340 -9.12 3.34 14.15
C ASN A 340 -8.35 4.65 13.93
N TYR A 341 -7.03 4.61 13.70
CA TYR A 341 -6.26 5.81 13.36
C TYR A 341 -6.69 6.40 12.00
N ALA A 342 -7.09 5.56 11.05
CA ALA A 342 -7.58 6.01 9.75
C ALA A 342 -8.95 6.68 9.87
N LEU A 343 -9.88 6.06 10.60
CA LEU A 343 -11.20 6.62 10.89
C LEU A 343 -11.11 7.92 11.68
N ALA A 344 -10.18 8.01 12.63
CA ALA A 344 -9.95 9.22 13.40
C ALA A 344 -9.52 10.40 12.51
N SER A 345 -8.86 10.16 11.37
CA SER A 345 -8.53 11.20 10.38
C SER A 345 -9.77 11.78 9.67
N PHE A 346 -10.85 11.00 9.55
CA PHE A 346 -12.11 11.47 8.96
C PHE A 346 -13.04 12.11 9.99
N PHE A 347 -13.17 11.50 11.16
CA PHE A 347 -14.09 11.95 12.21
C PHE A 347 -13.65 13.26 12.86
N GLU A 348 -12.35 13.52 12.92
CA GLU A 348 -11.79 14.70 13.58
C GLU A 348 -11.34 15.78 12.58
N TYR A 349 -11.53 15.54 11.29
CA TYR A 349 -11.49 16.58 10.28
C TYR A 349 -12.73 17.45 10.50
N PRO A 350 -12.61 18.79 10.55
CA PRO A 350 -13.73 19.66 10.88
C PRO A 350 -14.74 19.62 9.75
N GLN A 351 -15.69 18.72 9.88
CA GLN A 351 -16.94 18.74 9.16
C GLN A 351 -17.73 19.91 9.74
N THR A 352 -18.39 20.71 8.91
CA THR A 352 -19.52 21.47 9.41
C THR A 352 -20.40 20.46 10.15
N ARG A 353 -20.71 20.70 11.43
CA ARG A 353 -21.49 19.80 12.31
C ARG A 353 -22.93 19.50 11.81
N ALA A 354 -23.23 19.82 10.55
CA ALA A 354 -24.52 19.81 9.91
C ALA A 354 -24.59 18.92 8.65
N GLU A 355 -23.54 18.18 8.26
CA GLU A 355 -23.67 17.24 7.14
C GLU A 355 -24.32 15.93 7.60
N SER A 356 -25.46 15.58 6.98
CA SER A 356 -26.16 14.31 7.24
C SER A 356 -25.45 13.09 6.63
N TYR A 357 -24.30 13.26 5.96
CA TYR A 357 -23.60 12.19 5.23
C TYR A 357 -22.08 12.34 5.35
N ALA A 358 -21.34 11.26 5.06
CA ALA A 358 -19.88 11.26 5.12
C ALA A 358 -19.24 11.94 3.90
N LEU A 359 -18.06 12.55 4.12
CA LEU A 359 -17.20 13.02 3.04
C LEU A 359 -16.58 11.83 2.29
N HIS A 360 -16.34 12.00 0.98
CA HIS A 360 -15.68 10.99 0.16
C HIS A 360 -14.17 10.90 0.42
N ASP A 361 -13.49 12.04 0.61
CA ASP A 361 -12.04 12.08 0.85
C ASP A 361 -11.60 13.33 1.63
N LEU A 362 -10.32 13.34 2.03
CA LEU A 362 -9.66 14.48 2.68
C LEU A 362 -8.94 15.39 1.66
N VAL A 363 -9.44 15.46 0.42
CA VAL A 363 -9.00 16.32 -0.67
C VAL A 363 -7.71 15.85 -1.37
N ARG A 364 -6.60 16.60 -1.30
CA ARG A 364 -5.45 16.43 -2.20
C ARG A 364 -4.23 15.97 -1.42
N TYR A 365 -3.61 14.87 -1.78
CA TYR A 365 -2.38 14.43 -1.13
C TYR A 365 -1.22 15.43 -1.40
N VAL A 366 -0.40 15.82 -0.42
CA VAL A 366 -0.40 15.53 1.04
C VAL A 366 -1.13 16.58 1.91
N GLN A 367 -1.99 17.38 1.29
CA GLN A 367 -2.68 18.51 1.91
C GLN A 367 -4.16 18.21 2.15
N CYS A 368 -4.50 18.02 3.42
CA CYS A 368 -5.88 18.19 3.83
C CYS A 368 -6.24 19.67 3.66
N LEU A 369 -7.01 20.00 2.62
CA LEU A 369 -7.47 21.37 2.36
C LEU A 369 -8.74 21.66 3.18
N THR A 370 -9.08 22.93 3.32
CA THR A 370 -10.32 23.34 4.01
C THR A 370 -11.56 22.87 3.24
N MET A 371 -12.68 22.70 3.97
CA MET A 371 -13.92 22.14 3.43
C MET A 371 -14.46 22.87 2.19
N LEU A 372 -14.23 24.19 2.04
CA LEU A 372 -14.64 24.94 0.84
C LEU A 372 -14.08 24.35 -0.46
N TYR A 373 -12.94 23.66 -0.39
CA TYR A 373 -12.32 22.98 -1.55
C TYR A 373 -12.86 21.54 -1.74
N ALA A 374 -13.38 20.91 -0.69
CA ALA A 374 -13.92 19.54 -0.70
C ALA A 374 -15.37 19.47 -1.23
N ILE A 375 -16.17 20.52 -0.99
CA ILE A 375 -17.62 20.56 -1.26
C ILE A 375 -17.94 20.84 -2.75
N ALA A 376 -16.99 21.34 -3.53
CA ALA A 376 -17.28 22.00 -4.80
C ALA A 376 -17.96 21.12 -5.88
N ASP A 377 -17.91 19.77 -5.83
CA ASP A 377 -18.66 18.92 -6.80
C ASP A 377 -18.70 17.41 -6.44
N ARG A 378 -19.47 16.97 -5.42
CA ARG A 378 -19.54 15.52 -5.07
C ARG A 378 -20.91 14.99 -4.61
N SER A 379 -22.01 15.50 -5.16
CA SER A 379 -23.37 15.02 -4.83
C SER A 379 -23.60 13.52 -5.10
N THR A 380 -22.79 12.93 -5.99
CA THR A 380 -22.89 11.55 -6.45
C THR A 380 -22.08 10.53 -5.64
N THR A 381 -21.46 10.90 -4.51
CA THR A 381 -20.62 9.97 -3.71
C THR A 381 -21.11 9.78 -2.26
N ARG A 382 -22.27 10.34 -1.93
CA ARG A 382 -22.74 10.46 -0.53
C ARG A 382 -23.17 9.13 0.05
N VAL A 383 -23.96 8.35 -0.68
CA VAL A 383 -24.42 7.02 -0.24
C VAL A 383 -23.25 6.05 -0.02
N PRO A 384 -22.32 5.86 -0.99
CA PRO A 384 -21.22 4.91 -0.81
C PRO A 384 -20.27 5.32 0.32
N ALA A 385 -19.88 6.60 0.40
CA ALA A 385 -19.00 7.08 1.45
C ALA A 385 -19.62 6.89 2.85
N THR A 386 -20.91 7.21 2.99
CA THR A 386 -21.64 7.07 4.26
C THR A 386 -21.75 5.61 4.70
N ALA A 387 -22.16 4.72 3.78
CA ALA A 387 -22.27 3.30 4.08
C ALA A 387 -20.89 2.70 4.46
N ASN A 388 -19.83 3.04 3.72
CA ASN A 388 -18.47 2.62 4.02
C ASN A 388 -18.00 3.06 5.40
N MET A 389 -18.17 4.33 5.75
CA MET A 389 -17.72 4.85 7.03
C MET A 389 -18.42 4.15 8.20
N ILE A 390 -19.73 3.91 8.11
CA ILE A 390 -20.46 3.14 9.11
C ILE A 390 -19.90 1.71 9.17
N ILE A 391 -19.85 0.98 8.06
CA ILE A 391 -19.38 -0.40 8.03
C ILE A 391 -17.96 -0.53 8.60
N MET A 392 -17.02 0.33 8.18
CA MET A 392 -15.65 0.32 8.69
C MET A 392 -15.59 0.61 10.19
N THR A 393 -16.37 1.58 10.68
CA THR A 393 -16.40 1.92 12.11
C THR A 393 -16.80 0.72 12.95
N TYR A 394 -17.87 0.04 12.57
CA TYR A 394 -18.34 -1.14 13.29
C TYR A 394 -17.43 -2.36 13.08
N ALA A 395 -16.83 -2.53 11.90
CA ALA A 395 -15.89 -3.60 11.64
C ALA A 395 -14.63 -3.45 12.51
N PHE A 396 -13.97 -2.29 12.50
CA PHE A 396 -12.81 -2.08 13.35
C PHE A 396 -13.16 -2.19 14.84
N MET A 397 -14.30 -1.63 15.28
CA MET A 397 -14.78 -1.82 16.66
C MET A 397 -14.92 -3.30 17.03
N ARG A 398 -15.46 -4.14 16.14
CA ARG A 398 -15.58 -5.59 16.36
C ARG A 398 -14.22 -6.27 16.49
N TYR A 399 -13.27 -5.95 15.61
CA TYR A 399 -11.97 -6.63 15.56
C TYR A 399 -10.96 -6.09 16.59
N THR A 400 -11.10 -4.85 17.06
CA THR A 400 -10.28 -4.31 18.16
C THR A 400 -10.91 -4.55 19.53
N GLY A 401 -12.23 -4.73 19.61
CA GLY A 401 -12.97 -4.67 20.87
C GLY A 401 -13.00 -3.26 21.49
N ASP A 402 -12.69 -2.21 20.73
CA ASP A 402 -12.64 -0.82 21.19
C ASP A 402 -13.75 0.03 20.55
N ALA A 403 -14.72 0.44 21.36
CA ALA A 403 -15.86 1.27 20.95
C ALA A 403 -15.65 2.78 21.17
N LYS A 404 -14.49 3.22 21.70
CA LYS A 404 -14.29 4.62 22.11
C LYS A 404 -14.48 5.61 20.97
N LEU A 405 -13.95 5.31 19.78
CA LEU A 405 -14.07 6.19 18.62
C LEU A 405 -15.54 6.32 18.17
N ALA A 406 -16.26 5.19 18.07
CA ALA A 406 -17.67 5.17 17.73
C ALA A 406 -18.51 5.94 18.77
N ALA A 407 -18.25 5.74 20.07
CA ALA A 407 -18.94 6.43 21.15
C ALA A 407 -18.70 7.95 21.12
N LYS A 408 -17.46 8.38 20.87
CA LYS A 408 -17.09 9.80 20.73
C LYS A 408 -17.86 10.47 19.58
N HIS A 409 -18.14 9.73 18.50
CA HIS A 409 -18.79 10.22 17.29
C HIS A 409 -20.21 9.67 17.07
N TYR A 410 -20.91 9.27 18.14
CA TYR A 410 -22.23 8.65 18.07
C TYR A 410 -23.25 9.48 17.27
N TYR A 411 -23.35 10.79 17.53
CA TYR A 411 -24.31 11.64 16.84
C TYR A 411 -24.01 11.80 15.34
N THR A 412 -22.74 11.74 14.95
CA THR A 412 -22.34 11.73 13.53
C THR A 412 -22.79 10.42 12.88
N LEU A 413 -22.51 9.27 13.51
CA LEU A 413 -22.95 7.96 13.02
C LEU A 413 -24.48 7.85 12.93
N LYS A 414 -25.21 8.42 13.90
CA LYS A 414 -26.67 8.47 13.86
C LYS A 414 -27.17 9.32 12.70
N ALA A 415 -26.64 10.54 12.52
CA ALA A 415 -27.04 11.40 11.40
C ALA A 415 -26.80 10.72 10.04
N TRP A 416 -25.68 10.00 9.91
CA TRP A 416 -25.36 9.19 8.73
C TRP A 416 -26.32 8.03 8.51
N ALA A 417 -26.74 7.34 9.57
CA ALA A 417 -27.77 6.31 9.49
C ALA A 417 -29.12 6.89 9.06
N ASP A 418 -29.56 7.99 9.69
CA ASP A 418 -30.81 8.69 9.37
C ASP A 418 -30.83 9.11 7.88
N TYR A 419 -29.69 9.54 7.32
CA TYR A 419 -29.56 9.82 5.88
C TYR A 419 -29.73 8.57 5.02
N LEU A 420 -29.14 7.44 5.41
CA LEU A 420 -29.27 6.18 4.66
C LEU A 420 -30.70 5.63 4.69
N VAL A 421 -31.50 5.89 5.72
CA VAL A 421 -32.94 5.49 5.74
C VAL A 421 -33.66 6.02 4.50
N SER A 422 -33.37 7.27 4.12
CA SER A 422 -34.02 7.93 2.97
C SER A 422 -33.32 7.69 1.63
N ASN A 423 -32.07 7.22 1.62
CA ASN A 423 -31.22 7.22 0.42
C ASN A 423 -30.52 5.88 0.12
N ALA A 424 -30.60 4.86 0.97
CA ALA A 424 -29.93 3.59 0.71
C ALA A 424 -30.67 2.79 -0.37
N LEU A 425 -31.93 2.43 -0.10
CA LEU A 425 -32.70 1.52 -0.94
C LEU A 425 -32.96 2.11 -2.33
N VAL A 426 -33.46 3.33 -2.40
CA VAL A 426 -33.72 4.09 -3.64
C VAL A 426 -32.88 5.36 -3.57
N HIS A 427 -32.02 5.57 -4.56
CA HIS A 427 -31.11 6.70 -4.62
C HIS A 427 -31.08 7.32 -6.00
N SER A 428 -30.83 8.64 -6.01
CA SER A 428 -30.44 9.36 -7.22
C SER A 428 -29.10 8.86 -7.76
N ASP A 429 -28.65 9.43 -8.89
CA ASP A 429 -27.40 9.01 -9.50
C ASP A 429 -26.23 9.12 -8.52
N GLN A 430 -25.56 7.98 -8.32
CA GLN A 430 -24.35 7.88 -7.52
C GLN A 430 -23.23 7.31 -8.40
N LEU A 431 -22.03 7.88 -8.31
CA LEU A 431 -20.82 7.13 -8.58
C LEU A 431 -20.78 6.05 -7.51
N THR A 432 -20.58 4.81 -7.90
CA THR A 432 -20.23 3.83 -6.89
C THR A 432 -18.91 4.26 -6.25
N GLY A 433 -18.63 3.74 -5.05
CA GLY A 433 -17.29 3.83 -4.48
C GLY A 433 -16.16 3.30 -5.40
N ASP A 434 -16.55 2.71 -6.53
CA ASP A 434 -15.74 2.22 -7.61
C ASP A 434 -15.49 3.36 -8.60
N TRP A 435 -14.71 4.36 -8.18
CA TRP A 435 -14.41 5.61 -8.94
C TRP A 435 -13.92 5.43 -10.39
N PHE A 436 -13.59 4.20 -10.80
CA PHE A 436 -13.36 3.81 -12.20
C PHE A 436 -14.63 3.79 -13.06
N MET A 437 -15.78 3.74 -12.43
CA MET A 437 -17.09 3.97 -13.05
C MET A 437 -17.35 5.47 -13.08
N THR A 438 -17.02 6.12 -14.20
CA THR A 438 -17.06 7.58 -14.32
C THR A 438 -18.46 8.16 -14.55
N THR A 439 -19.49 7.31 -14.61
CA THR A 439 -20.87 7.73 -14.85
C THR A 439 -21.73 7.29 -13.67
N GLY A 440 -22.26 8.28 -12.94
CA GLY A 440 -23.17 8.00 -11.85
C GLY A 440 -24.47 7.39 -12.37
N VAL A 441 -24.97 6.38 -11.66
CA VAL A 441 -26.25 5.76 -11.98
C VAL A 441 -27.05 5.54 -10.70
N SER A 442 -28.36 5.68 -10.81
CA SER A 442 -29.33 5.51 -9.73
C SER A 442 -29.64 4.04 -9.48
N ASN A 443 -30.18 3.77 -8.28
CA ASN A 443 -30.80 2.49 -7.93
C ASN A 443 -29.92 1.25 -8.15
N GLN A 444 -28.63 1.38 -7.86
CA GLN A 444 -27.66 0.30 -7.96
C GLN A 444 -27.87 -0.72 -6.85
N THR A 445 -28.02 -1.98 -7.22
CA THR A 445 -28.41 -3.03 -6.27
C THR A 445 -27.32 -3.31 -5.25
N ASN A 446 -26.05 -3.34 -5.67
CA ASN A 446 -24.91 -3.52 -4.78
C ASN A 446 -24.79 -2.39 -3.75
N LEU A 447 -24.94 -1.14 -4.20
CA LEU A 447 -24.85 0.04 -3.33
C LEU A 447 -26.02 0.08 -2.34
N ALA A 448 -27.24 -0.20 -2.81
CA ALA A 448 -28.41 -0.26 -1.96
C ALA A 448 -28.25 -1.33 -0.87
N LEU A 449 -27.80 -2.54 -1.24
CA LEU A 449 -27.54 -3.62 -0.29
C LEU A 449 -26.53 -3.20 0.79
N LYS A 450 -25.43 -2.57 0.38
CA LYS A 450 -24.40 -2.08 1.29
C LYS A 450 -24.92 -1.03 2.25
N GLY A 451 -25.77 -0.10 1.78
CA GLY A 451 -26.45 0.88 2.62
C GLY A 451 -27.40 0.24 3.64
N LEU A 452 -28.14 -0.81 3.24
CA LEU A 452 -29.02 -1.56 4.14
C LEU A 452 -28.24 -2.34 5.21
N ILE A 453 -27.10 -2.92 4.84
CA ILE A 453 -26.18 -3.57 5.80
C ILE A 453 -25.63 -2.53 6.78
N ALA A 454 -25.26 -1.34 6.32
CA ALA A 454 -24.82 -0.25 7.19
C ALA A 454 -25.94 0.18 8.18
N LEU A 455 -27.18 0.31 7.71
CA LEU A 455 -28.35 0.62 8.56
C LEU A 455 -28.57 -0.43 9.65
N LYS A 456 -28.33 -1.71 9.36
CA LYS A 456 -28.50 -2.80 10.33
C LYS A 456 -27.61 -2.64 11.57
N MET A 457 -26.52 -1.86 11.48
CA MET A 457 -25.62 -1.56 12.59
C MET A 457 -26.16 -0.50 13.57
N ASN A 458 -27.12 0.31 13.13
CA ASN A 458 -27.77 1.28 13.99
C ASN A 458 -28.95 0.60 14.71
N GLU A 459 -29.01 0.73 16.04
CA GLU A 459 -30.05 0.11 16.86
C GLU A 459 -31.45 0.68 16.58
N ASP A 460 -31.55 1.97 16.26
CA ASP A 460 -32.82 2.64 15.98
C ASP A 460 -33.39 2.27 14.60
N GLU A 461 -32.52 1.88 13.64
CA GLU A 461 -32.89 1.72 12.22
C GLU A 461 -32.94 0.26 11.75
N GLN A 462 -32.96 -0.71 12.68
CA GLN A 462 -32.96 -2.14 12.32
C GLN A 462 -34.22 -2.58 11.56
N ASP A 463 -35.38 -2.01 11.88
CA ASP A 463 -36.64 -2.32 11.20
C ASP A 463 -36.65 -1.72 9.77
N ALA A 464 -36.09 -0.53 9.59
CA ALA A 464 -35.90 0.08 8.28
C ALA A 464 -34.92 -0.75 7.43
N ALA A 465 -33.83 -1.23 8.02
CA ALA A 465 -32.90 -2.13 7.33
C ALA A 465 -33.61 -3.41 6.87
N LYS A 466 -34.35 -4.08 7.76
CA LYS A 466 -35.02 -5.36 7.45
C LYS A 466 -36.07 -5.22 6.35
N SER A 467 -36.99 -4.26 6.50
CA SER A 467 -38.02 -3.99 5.48
C SER A 467 -37.40 -3.57 4.15
N GLY A 468 -36.34 -2.76 4.19
CA GLY A 468 -35.57 -2.39 3.01
C GLY A 468 -34.89 -3.57 2.33
N LEU A 469 -34.37 -4.56 3.07
CA LEU A 469 -33.78 -5.77 2.50
C LEU A 469 -34.82 -6.65 1.80
N GLU A 470 -36.00 -6.82 2.40
CA GLU A 470 -37.12 -7.55 1.79
C GLU A 470 -37.52 -6.89 0.47
N GLN A 471 -37.67 -5.56 0.45
CA GLN A 471 -37.98 -4.81 -0.77
C GLN A 471 -36.84 -4.85 -1.79
N TRP A 472 -35.58 -4.78 -1.34
CA TRP A 472 -34.41 -4.88 -2.20
C TRP A 472 -34.36 -6.22 -2.93
N MET A 473 -34.68 -7.34 -2.27
CA MET A 473 -34.69 -8.67 -2.89
C MET A 473 -35.68 -8.74 -4.06
N GLU A 474 -36.86 -8.14 -3.92
CA GLU A 474 -37.87 -8.07 -4.97
C GLU A 474 -37.41 -7.17 -6.14
N LEU A 475 -36.92 -5.97 -5.84
CA LEU A 475 -36.51 -4.99 -6.87
C LEU A 475 -35.27 -5.47 -7.65
N SER A 476 -34.29 -6.03 -6.95
CA SER A 476 -33.02 -6.53 -7.50
C SER A 476 -33.15 -7.90 -8.17
N LYS A 477 -34.31 -8.58 -8.03
CA LYS A 477 -34.50 -9.99 -8.38
C LYS A 477 -33.37 -10.87 -7.78
N LEU A 478 -33.27 -10.88 -6.45
CA LEU A 478 -32.24 -11.61 -5.68
C LEU A 478 -30.80 -11.21 -6.04
N GLY A 479 -30.53 -9.92 -6.25
CA GLY A 479 -29.19 -9.41 -6.54
C GLY A 479 -28.69 -9.67 -7.95
N THR A 480 -29.54 -10.19 -8.85
CA THR A 480 -29.11 -10.52 -10.22
C THR A 480 -28.97 -9.31 -11.14
N LYS A 481 -29.68 -8.22 -10.85
CA LYS A 481 -29.66 -6.99 -11.65
C LYS A 481 -28.60 -5.99 -11.19
N PHE A 482 -27.94 -5.29 -12.12
CA PHE A 482 -27.05 -4.18 -11.78
C PHE A 482 -27.75 -2.98 -11.11
N ARG A 483 -28.91 -2.61 -11.67
CA ARG A 483 -29.83 -1.59 -11.13
C ARG A 483 -31.26 -2.07 -11.25
N TYR A 484 -32.18 -1.53 -10.45
CA TYR A 484 -33.57 -2.01 -10.44
C TYR A 484 -34.25 -1.97 -11.82
N GLU A 485 -33.92 -0.96 -12.63
CA GLU A 485 -34.46 -0.80 -13.98
C GLU A 485 -33.74 -1.63 -15.04
N SER A 486 -32.61 -2.27 -14.70
CA SER A 486 -31.92 -3.12 -15.68
C SER A 486 -32.76 -4.34 -16.03
N SER A 487 -32.84 -4.62 -17.32
CA SER A 487 -33.44 -5.83 -17.89
C SER A 487 -32.39 -6.91 -18.18
N SER A 488 -31.11 -6.62 -17.99
CA SER A 488 -30.04 -7.58 -18.21
C SER A 488 -29.88 -8.48 -16.99
N GLU A 489 -29.64 -9.76 -17.27
CA GLU A 489 -29.34 -10.80 -16.29
C GLU A 489 -27.85 -11.21 -16.39
N GLN A 490 -27.02 -10.36 -16.99
CA GLN A 490 -25.59 -10.60 -17.09
C GLN A 490 -24.95 -10.60 -15.69
N PRO A 491 -23.94 -11.45 -15.46
CA PRO A 491 -23.23 -11.51 -14.19
C PRO A 491 -22.62 -10.17 -13.76
N GLN A 492 -22.60 -9.95 -12.45
CA GLN A 492 -22.01 -8.78 -11.80
C GLN A 492 -21.37 -9.16 -10.45
N LEU A 493 -20.59 -8.24 -9.88
CA LEU A 493 -20.00 -8.40 -8.55
C LEU A 493 -20.84 -7.73 -7.47
N LEU A 494 -21.54 -8.54 -6.66
CA LEU A 494 -22.25 -8.07 -5.47
C LEU A 494 -21.30 -8.02 -4.24
N HIS A 495 -20.22 -7.27 -4.38
CA HIS A 495 -19.15 -7.16 -3.37
C HIS A 495 -19.60 -6.53 -2.03
N GLY A 496 -20.75 -5.86 -2.01
CA GLY A 496 -21.41 -5.36 -0.80
C GLY A 496 -21.80 -6.47 0.18
N LEU A 497 -21.99 -7.71 -0.29
CA LEU A 497 -22.22 -8.89 0.56
C LEU A 497 -21.10 -9.12 1.58
N TYR A 498 -19.88 -8.69 1.26
CA TYR A 498 -18.75 -8.83 2.18
C TYR A 498 -18.99 -8.11 3.52
N ALA A 499 -19.72 -6.99 3.51
CA ALA A 499 -20.04 -6.24 4.71
C ALA A 499 -20.85 -7.08 5.73
N ASP A 500 -21.79 -7.89 5.25
CA ASP A 500 -22.59 -8.79 6.10
C ASP A 500 -21.69 -9.85 6.78
N LYS A 501 -20.70 -10.38 6.04
CA LYS A 501 -19.75 -11.36 6.57
C LYS A 501 -18.75 -10.76 7.56
N ILE A 502 -18.09 -9.65 7.21
CA ILE A 502 -17.05 -9.06 8.06
C ILE A 502 -17.63 -8.52 9.38
N LEU A 503 -18.88 -8.05 9.37
CA LEU A 503 -19.61 -7.62 10.57
C LEU A 503 -20.23 -8.80 11.33
N GLY A 504 -20.35 -9.97 10.70
CA GLY A 504 -20.92 -11.19 11.30
C GLY A 504 -22.41 -11.06 11.62
N LEU A 505 -23.19 -10.44 10.73
CA LEU A 505 -24.59 -10.08 10.99
C LEU A 505 -25.59 -11.19 10.68
N ASN A 506 -25.27 -12.06 9.72
CA ASN A 506 -26.21 -13.02 9.15
C ASN A 506 -27.53 -12.35 8.75
N PHE A 507 -27.44 -11.14 8.20
CA PHE A 507 -28.57 -10.30 7.85
C PHE A 507 -29.08 -10.62 6.45
N VAL A 508 -28.16 -10.89 5.51
CA VAL A 508 -28.52 -11.25 4.13
C VAL A 508 -28.82 -12.75 4.03
N PRO A 509 -29.96 -13.17 3.45
CA PRO A 509 -30.32 -14.58 3.38
C PRO A 509 -29.46 -15.37 2.37
N GLU A 510 -29.29 -16.66 2.64
CA GLU A 510 -28.46 -17.57 1.83
C GLU A 510 -28.88 -17.64 0.34
N SER A 511 -30.16 -17.39 0.03
CA SER A 511 -30.64 -17.35 -1.35
C SER A 511 -29.92 -16.29 -2.21
N VAL A 512 -29.51 -15.17 -1.61
CA VAL A 512 -28.77 -14.10 -2.30
C VAL A 512 -27.31 -14.54 -2.54
N TYR A 513 -26.69 -15.19 -1.55
CA TYR A 513 -25.34 -15.76 -1.71
C TYR A 513 -25.31 -16.87 -2.76
N ALA A 514 -26.32 -17.73 -2.80
CA ALA A 514 -26.48 -18.77 -3.81
C ALA A 514 -26.67 -18.20 -5.22
N ALA A 515 -27.44 -17.12 -5.36
CA ALA A 515 -27.56 -16.38 -6.61
C ALA A 515 -26.20 -15.81 -7.05
N GLN A 516 -25.44 -15.20 -6.12
CA GLN A 516 -24.11 -14.66 -6.42
C GLN A 516 -23.11 -15.76 -6.84
N ARG A 517 -23.14 -16.95 -6.22
CA ARG A 517 -22.31 -18.10 -6.67
C ARG A 517 -22.65 -18.51 -8.11
N THR A 518 -23.92 -18.50 -8.47
CA THR A 518 -24.36 -18.78 -9.85
C THR A 518 -23.87 -17.71 -10.82
N GLN A 519 -23.96 -16.43 -10.44
CA GLN A 519 -23.43 -15.32 -11.25
C GLN A 519 -21.91 -15.40 -11.40
N TRP A 520 -21.17 -15.73 -10.34
CA TRP A 520 -19.73 -15.91 -10.40
C TRP A 520 -19.34 -16.99 -11.41
N ALA A 521 -19.97 -18.18 -11.31
CA ALA A 521 -19.68 -19.31 -12.18
C ALA A 521 -19.97 -19.01 -13.65
N THR A 522 -21.10 -18.32 -13.94
CA THR A 522 -21.48 -17.96 -15.32
C THR A 522 -20.71 -16.75 -15.87
N GLY A 523 -20.24 -15.86 -14.98
CA GLY A 523 -19.57 -14.61 -15.32
C GLY A 523 -18.06 -14.69 -15.47
N THR A 524 -17.42 -15.74 -14.95
CA THR A 524 -15.96 -15.88 -14.93
C THR A 524 -15.37 -15.83 -16.34
N LYS A 525 -14.40 -14.93 -16.53
CA LYS A 525 -13.57 -14.77 -17.74
C LYS A 525 -12.12 -15.15 -17.43
N SER A 526 -11.23 -15.01 -18.42
CA SER A 526 -9.81 -15.38 -18.33
C SER A 526 -9.06 -14.74 -17.15
N PHE A 527 -9.47 -13.54 -16.73
CA PHE A 527 -8.85 -12.79 -15.64
C PHE A 527 -9.82 -12.49 -14.48
N GLY A 528 -11.05 -13.00 -14.53
CA GLY A 528 -12.02 -13.02 -13.43
C GLY A 528 -13.40 -12.54 -13.84
N VAL A 529 -14.23 -12.06 -12.92
CA VAL A 529 -15.62 -11.69 -13.20
C VAL A 529 -15.74 -10.18 -13.47
N PRO A 530 -16.44 -9.75 -14.53
CA PRO A 530 -16.73 -8.34 -14.79
C PRO A 530 -17.47 -7.71 -13.62
N PHE A 531 -17.19 -6.44 -13.35
CA PHE A 531 -17.85 -5.68 -12.30
C PHE A 531 -19.37 -5.59 -12.52
N ASN A 532 -19.78 -5.32 -13.75
CA ASN A 532 -21.17 -5.26 -14.16
C ASN A 532 -21.37 -5.63 -15.64
N GLU A 533 -22.61 -5.53 -16.10
CA GLU A 533 -23.05 -5.84 -17.46
C GLU A 533 -22.54 -4.90 -18.56
N GLN A 534 -22.11 -3.68 -18.20
CA GLN A 534 -21.80 -2.64 -19.16
C GLN A 534 -20.36 -2.71 -19.66
N TYR A 535 -19.45 -3.23 -18.82
CA TYR A 535 -18.02 -3.21 -19.10
C TYR A 535 -17.36 -4.52 -18.68
N SER A 536 -16.31 -4.92 -19.40
CA SER A 536 -15.42 -6.01 -19.01
C SER A 536 -14.49 -5.63 -17.85
N ILE A 537 -14.55 -4.40 -17.34
CA ILE A 537 -13.70 -3.90 -16.25
C ILE A 537 -14.04 -4.61 -14.93
N THR A 538 -13.02 -4.90 -14.13
CA THR A 538 -13.13 -5.49 -12.79
C THR A 538 -12.02 -4.93 -11.88
N SER A 539 -12.05 -5.29 -10.60
CA SER A 539 -11.00 -4.93 -9.65
C SER A 539 -10.61 -6.06 -8.72
N ILE A 540 -9.33 -6.11 -8.32
CA ILE A 540 -8.82 -7.05 -7.31
C ILE A 540 -9.65 -7.03 -6.01
N PRO A 541 -9.84 -5.88 -5.33
CA PRO A 541 -10.57 -5.86 -4.06
C PRO A 541 -12.00 -6.39 -4.20
N TRP A 542 -12.74 -6.03 -5.25
CA TRP A 542 -14.14 -6.44 -5.39
C TRP A 542 -14.31 -7.89 -5.78
N GLN A 543 -13.38 -8.46 -6.54
CA GLN A 543 -13.33 -9.90 -6.79
C GLN A 543 -13.15 -10.65 -5.47
N TYR A 544 -12.19 -10.23 -4.64
CA TYR A 544 -11.90 -10.90 -3.37
C TYR A 544 -12.98 -10.69 -2.31
N PHE A 545 -13.63 -9.53 -2.26
CA PHE A 545 -14.76 -9.29 -1.36
C PHE A 545 -15.93 -10.21 -1.73
N THR A 546 -16.22 -10.33 -3.03
CA THR A 546 -17.27 -11.23 -3.53
C THR A 546 -16.92 -12.70 -3.27
N LEU A 547 -15.69 -13.12 -3.55
CA LEU A 547 -15.21 -14.47 -3.26
C LEU A 547 -15.31 -14.82 -1.78
N ALA A 548 -14.77 -13.97 -0.90
CA ALA A 548 -14.81 -14.16 0.54
C ALA A 548 -16.26 -14.28 1.04
N ALA A 549 -17.16 -13.42 0.54
CA ALA A 549 -18.57 -13.45 0.90
C ALA A 549 -19.27 -14.78 0.51
N MET A 550 -18.93 -15.35 -0.63
CA MET A 550 -19.51 -16.60 -1.13
C MET A 550 -18.94 -17.86 -0.46
N ILE A 551 -17.66 -17.84 -0.10
CA ILE A 551 -16.93 -18.99 0.46
C ILE A 551 -17.38 -19.32 1.90
N THR A 552 -17.75 -18.31 2.71
CA THR A 552 -18.18 -18.54 4.10
C THR A 552 -19.34 -19.54 4.22
N GLY A 553 -20.19 -19.65 3.18
CA GLY A 553 -21.32 -20.58 3.15
C GLY A 553 -21.08 -21.85 2.31
N ASP A 554 -19.97 -21.95 1.58
CA ASP A 554 -19.69 -23.05 0.66
C ASP A 554 -18.19 -23.30 0.50
N THR A 555 -17.67 -24.25 1.27
CA THR A 555 -16.26 -24.63 1.24
C THR A 555 -15.87 -25.42 0.00
N SER A 556 -16.81 -25.83 -0.85
CA SER A 556 -16.48 -26.48 -2.13
C SER A 556 -15.71 -25.53 -3.07
N LEU A 557 -15.81 -24.22 -2.83
CA LEU A 557 -15.07 -23.17 -3.50
C LEU A 557 -13.61 -23.01 -3.01
N LEU A 558 -13.18 -23.75 -1.97
CA LEU A 558 -11.80 -23.77 -1.47
C LEU A 558 -10.89 -24.62 -2.35
N ASN A 559 -10.70 -24.18 -3.59
CA ASN A 559 -9.76 -24.75 -4.54
C ASN A 559 -9.22 -23.64 -5.46
N SER A 560 -8.27 -23.95 -6.34
CA SER A 560 -7.63 -22.92 -7.16
C SER A 560 -8.51 -22.33 -8.28
N ALA A 561 -9.60 -23.00 -8.68
CA ALA A 561 -10.42 -22.56 -9.83
C ALA A 561 -10.99 -21.12 -9.69
N PRO A 562 -11.59 -20.70 -8.55
CA PRO A 562 -12.04 -19.32 -8.39
C PRO A 562 -10.92 -18.27 -8.30
N PHE A 563 -9.70 -18.66 -7.92
CA PHE A 563 -8.58 -17.73 -7.74
C PHE A 563 -7.68 -17.62 -8.98
N ALA A 564 -7.60 -18.68 -9.78
CA ALA A 564 -6.73 -18.77 -10.95
C ALA A 564 -6.90 -17.59 -11.92
N PRO A 565 -8.11 -17.09 -12.24
CA PRO A 565 -8.26 -15.93 -13.12
C PRO A 565 -7.59 -14.66 -12.55
N ILE A 566 -7.76 -14.39 -11.25
CA ILE A 566 -7.15 -13.23 -10.60
C ILE A 566 -5.62 -13.38 -10.54
N LYS A 567 -5.13 -14.60 -10.24
CA LYS A 567 -3.70 -14.92 -10.25
C LYS A 567 -3.09 -14.81 -11.66
N ASN A 568 -3.83 -15.16 -12.71
CA ASN A 568 -3.37 -14.99 -14.09
C ASN A 568 -3.13 -13.51 -14.41
N PHE A 569 -3.96 -12.61 -13.87
CA PHE A 569 -3.74 -11.18 -14.02
C PHE A 569 -2.47 -10.72 -13.31
N THR A 570 -2.24 -11.16 -12.06
CA THR A 570 -1.02 -10.78 -11.32
C THR A 570 0.26 -11.36 -11.91
N SER A 571 0.17 -12.49 -12.61
CA SER A 571 1.30 -13.13 -13.30
C SER A 571 1.54 -12.58 -14.70
N LYS A 572 0.60 -11.82 -15.26
CA LYS A 572 0.70 -11.32 -16.63
C LYS A 572 1.72 -10.19 -16.68
N ALA A 573 2.71 -10.32 -17.56
CA ALA A 573 3.58 -9.21 -17.91
C ALA A 573 2.72 -8.05 -18.45
N GLN A 574 2.75 -6.93 -17.76
CA GLN A 574 2.06 -5.72 -18.16
C GLN A 574 3.10 -4.79 -18.79
N ASP A 575 2.91 -4.38 -20.04
CA ASP A 575 3.77 -3.37 -20.66
C ASP A 575 3.63 -2.05 -19.87
N ASN A 576 4.76 -1.46 -19.47
CA ASN A 576 4.83 -0.13 -18.86
C ASN A 576 4.08 0.04 -17.52
N ILE A 577 3.93 -1.01 -16.71
CA ILE A 577 3.32 -0.91 -15.37
C ILE A 577 4.36 -1.15 -14.28
N TYR A 578 4.48 -0.17 -13.37
CA TYR A 578 5.50 -0.13 -12.30
C TYR A 578 5.08 -0.85 -11.00
N GLY A 579 3.82 -1.28 -10.87
CA GLY A 579 3.29 -2.06 -9.73
C GLY A 579 1.89 -2.62 -10.01
N LEU A 580 1.41 -3.58 -9.22
CA LEU A 580 0.16 -4.29 -9.49
C LEU A 580 -1.03 -3.32 -9.59
N ALA A 581 -1.68 -3.25 -10.75
CA ALA A 581 -2.88 -2.44 -10.88
C ALA A 581 -4.06 -3.08 -10.14
N ASP A 582 -4.91 -2.29 -9.50
CA ASP A 582 -6.08 -2.82 -8.81
C ASP A 582 -7.30 -2.96 -9.73
N VAL A 583 -7.34 -2.22 -10.84
CA VAL A 583 -8.43 -2.23 -11.84
C VAL A 583 -7.90 -2.67 -13.21
N TYR A 584 -8.63 -3.58 -13.85
CA TYR A 584 -8.22 -4.20 -15.11
C TYR A 584 -9.41 -4.77 -15.89
N ASP A 585 -9.18 -5.10 -17.15
CA ASP A 585 -10.15 -5.78 -18.00
C ASP A 585 -10.16 -7.30 -17.73
N SER A 586 -11.31 -7.85 -17.34
CA SER A 586 -11.49 -9.26 -16.97
C SER A 586 -11.32 -10.25 -18.13
N ILE A 587 -11.41 -9.81 -19.39
CA ILE A 587 -11.30 -10.67 -20.58
C ILE A 587 -9.86 -10.70 -21.08
N THR A 588 -9.25 -9.53 -21.20
CA THR A 588 -7.93 -9.33 -21.80
C THR A 588 -6.82 -9.24 -20.77
N GLY A 589 -7.12 -8.92 -19.51
CA GLY A 589 -6.13 -8.73 -18.45
C GLY A 589 -5.30 -7.46 -18.62
N ILE A 590 -5.74 -6.51 -19.45
CA ILE A 590 -5.08 -5.20 -19.61
C ILE A 590 -5.46 -4.35 -18.40
N ALA A 591 -4.46 -3.84 -17.67
CA ALA A 591 -4.73 -2.92 -16.58
C ALA A 591 -5.32 -1.60 -17.08
N SER A 592 -6.22 -1.02 -16.29
CA SER A 592 -6.77 0.30 -16.59
C SER A 592 -5.69 1.39 -16.38
N PRO A 593 -5.49 2.32 -17.34
CA PRO A 593 -4.54 3.41 -17.18
C PRO A 593 -4.87 4.28 -15.95
N GLY A 594 -3.86 4.59 -15.13
CA GLY A 594 -4.06 5.39 -13.92
C GLY A 594 -4.37 4.58 -12.65
N TYR A 595 -4.45 3.25 -12.71
CA TYR A 595 -4.82 2.39 -11.57
C TYR A 595 -3.66 1.53 -11.05
N GLY A 596 -2.43 1.85 -11.45
CA GLY A 596 -1.22 1.23 -10.89
C GLY A 596 -0.81 1.90 -9.57
N LEU A 597 -0.04 1.18 -8.73
CA LEU A 597 0.59 1.70 -7.50
C LEU A 597 -0.38 2.15 -6.38
N ARG A 598 -1.65 1.76 -6.46
CA ARG A 598 -2.67 2.09 -5.44
C ARG A 598 -2.68 1.09 -4.30
N GLY A 599 -2.97 1.56 -3.10
CA GLY A 599 -3.06 0.69 -1.92
C GLY A 599 -4.19 -0.34 -1.96
N ASN A 600 -5.22 -0.10 -2.78
CA ASN A 600 -6.47 -0.88 -2.88
C ASN A 600 -6.27 -2.38 -3.10
N VAL A 601 -5.13 -2.81 -3.66
CA VAL A 601 -4.75 -4.23 -3.77
C VAL A 601 -4.73 -4.95 -2.42
N GLY A 602 -4.64 -4.22 -1.31
CA GLY A 602 -4.82 -4.74 0.05
C GLY A 602 -6.16 -5.42 0.28
N GLY A 603 -7.20 -5.13 -0.53
CA GLY A 603 -8.47 -5.85 -0.50
C GLY A 603 -8.37 -7.35 -0.83
N SER A 604 -7.23 -7.79 -1.38
CA SER A 604 -6.92 -9.22 -1.51
C SER A 604 -6.90 -9.96 -0.17
N TYR A 605 -6.73 -9.29 0.97
CA TYR A 605 -6.80 -9.89 2.30
C TYR A 605 -8.22 -10.27 2.76
N ALA A 606 -9.26 -10.10 1.93
CA ALA A 606 -10.66 -10.33 2.31
C ALA A 606 -10.94 -11.71 2.92
N LEU A 607 -10.33 -12.79 2.41
CA LEU A 607 -10.53 -14.11 3.00
C LEU A 607 -9.82 -14.23 4.35
N LEU A 608 -8.56 -13.78 4.42
CA LEU A 608 -7.75 -13.79 5.64
C LEU A 608 -8.38 -12.99 6.79
N ALA A 609 -9.06 -11.88 6.47
CA ALA A 609 -9.70 -11.03 7.47
C ALA A 609 -10.93 -11.67 8.13
N LEU A 610 -11.54 -12.70 7.52
CA LEU A 610 -12.71 -13.40 8.08
C LEU A 610 -12.34 -14.50 9.08
N GLY A 611 -11.06 -14.91 9.14
CA GLY A 611 -10.58 -15.99 10.02
C GLY A 611 -10.56 -17.34 9.32
#